data_AF-A0A847B603-F1
#
_entry.id   AF-A0A847B603-F1
#
_cell.length_a   1.000
_cell.length_b   1.000
_cell.length_c   1.000
_cell.angle_alpha   90.00
_cell.angle_beta   90.00
_cell.angle_gamma   90.00
#
_symmetry.space_group_name_H-M   'P 1'
#
loop_
_entity.id
_entity.type
_entity.pdbx_description
1 polymer ?
#
loop_
_entity_poly.entity_id
_entity_poly.type
_entity_poly.pdbx_seq_one_letter_code
_entity_poly.pdbx_strand_id
1 'polypeptide(L)'
;MQADPKKVIRYVNVAKGQLEGINKMISNDEYCIDISNQILAAIAVLNKANNEIITAHIGHCIKNAKGEEFDRKMEEISRLLKRTL
;
A
#
# COMPACT_ATOMS: atom_id res chain seq x y z
N MET A 1 9.06 -2.06 12.09
CA MET A 1 8.98 -1.82 10.63
C MET A 1 10.39 -1.50 10.13
N GLN A 2 10.86 -2.16 9.08
CA GLN A 2 12.21 -1.95 8.50
C GLN A 2 12.19 -1.03 7.26
N ALA A 3 11.01 -0.69 6.74
CA ALA A 3 10.86 0.28 5.67
C ALA A 3 11.24 1.68 6.15
N ASP A 4 11.70 2.54 5.22
CA ASP A 4 11.93 3.96 5.52
C ASP A 4 10.60 4.65 5.88
N PRO A 5 10.41 5.04 7.16
CA PRO A 5 9.16 5.63 7.60
C PRO A 5 8.86 6.95 6.88
N LYS A 6 9.89 7.73 6.50
CA LYS A 6 9.68 9.01 5.80
C LYS A 6 9.06 8.78 4.43
N LYS A 7 9.53 7.77 3.70
CA LYS A 7 9.02 7.41 2.37
C LYS A 7 7.59 6.88 2.45
N VAL A 8 7.30 6.00 3.40
CA VAL A 8 5.94 5.47 3.63
C VAL A 8 4.97 6.59 4.01
N ILE A 9 5.33 7.43 4.98
CA ILE A 9 4.49 8.57 5.41
C ILE A 9 4.22 9.52 4.25
N ARG A 10 5.22 9.78 3.39
CA ARG A 10 5.04 10.61 2.20
C ARG A 10 3.94 10.07 1.29
N TYR A 11 3.93 8.77 0.98
CA TYR A 11 2.88 8.18 0.15
C TYR A 11 1.51 8.24 0.83
N VAL A 12 1.44 7.93 2.13
CA VAL A 12 0.18 8.01 2.89
C VAL A 12 -0.38 9.44 2.90
N ASN A 13 0.47 10.46 3.05
CA ASN A 13 0.04 11.86 3.01
C ASN A 13 -0.45 12.28 1.62
N VAL A 14 0.17 11.79 0.54
CA VAL A 14 -0.32 12.02 -0.82
C VAL A 14 -1.70 11.38 -1.00
N ALA A 15 -1.87 10.12 -0.61
CA ALA A 15 -3.16 9.44 -0.68
C ALA A 15 -4.24 10.17 0.15
N LYS A 16 -3.89 10.67 1.34
CA LYS A 16 -4.78 11.49 2.16
C LYS A 16 -5.28 12.73 1.40
N GLY A 17 -4.40 13.47 0.75
CA GLY A 17 -4.78 14.63 -0.06
C GLY A 17 -5.68 14.24 -1.25
N GLN A 18 -5.43 13.10 -1.88
CA GLN A 18 -6.31 12.57 -2.93
C GLN A 18 -7.70 12.23 -2.40
N LEU A 19 -7.79 11.59 -1.23
CA LEU A 19 -9.07 11.27 -0.58
C LEU A 19 -9.86 12.54 -0.22
N GLU A 20 -9.19 13.58 0.28
CA GLU A 20 -9.81 14.89 0.51
C GLU A 20 -10.34 15.51 -0.79
N GLY A 21 -9.61 15.36 -1.90
CA GLY A 21 -10.05 15.77 -3.23
C GLY A 21 -11.28 15.00 -3.71
N ILE A 22 -11.26 13.68 -3.62
CA ILE A 22 -12.36 12.78 -4.00
C ILE A 22 -13.65 13.15 -3.24
N ASN A 23 -13.57 13.42 -1.93
CA ASN A 23 -14.73 13.83 -1.14
C ASN A 23 -15.36 15.13 -1.66
N LYS A 24 -14.53 16.09 -2.11
CA LYS A 24 -15.03 17.33 -2.71
C LYS A 24 -15.70 17.06 -4.05
N MET A 25 -15.09 16.23 -4.91
CA MET A 25 -15.67 15.86 -6.21
C MET A 25 -17.05 15.20 -6.04
N ILE A 26 -17.17 14.28 -5.09
CA ILE A 26 -18.45 13.64 -4.75
C ILE A 26 -19.47 14.68 -4.25
N SER A 27 -19.06 15.56 -3.34
CA SER A 27 -19.96 16.60 -2.79
C SER A 27 -20.43 17.61 -3.85
N ASN A 28 -19.62 17.81 -4.89
CA ASN A 28 -19.90 18.71 -6.00
C ASN A 28 -20.68 18.03 -7.15
N ASP A 29 -21.06 16.76 -7.02
CA ASP A 29 -21.71 15.96 -8.06
C ASP A 29 -20.90 15.94 -9.38
N GLU A 30 -19.56 15.85 -9.27
CA GLU A 30 -18.67 15.77 -10.43
C GLU A 30 -18.81 14.43 -11.18
N TYR A 31 -18.31 14.38 -12.41
CA TYR A 31 -18.48 13.24 -13.30
C TYR A 31 -17.91 11.94 -12.71
N CYS A 32 -18.74 10.89 -12.67
CA CYS A 32 -18.44 9.63 -12.00
C CYS A 32 -17.14 8.96 -12.47
N ILE A 33 -16.80 9.07 -13.76
CA ILE A 33 -15.57 8.46 -14.31
C ILE A 33 -14.33 9.20 -13.80
N ASP A 34 -14.40 10.51 -13.61
CA ASP A 34 -13.27 11.28 -13.08
C ASP A 34 -13.04 10.97 -11.60
N ILE A 35 -14.12 10.83 -10.82
CA ILE A 35 -14.06 10.36 -9.43
C ILE A 35 -13.43 8.96 -9.37
N SER A 36 -13.86 8.05 -10.24
CA SER A 36 -13.30 6.69 -10.34
C SER A 36 -11.79 6.72 -10.65
N ASN A 37 -11.37 7.56 -11.59
CA ASN A 37 -9.95 7.73 -11.93
C ASN A 37 -9.14 8.26 -10.74
N GLN A 38 -9.67 9.20 -9.94
CA GLN A 38 -8.99 9.68 -8.74
C GLN A 38 -8.91 8.62 -7.64
N ILE A 39 -9.95 7.80 -7.47
CA ILE A 39 -9.92 6.65 -6.55
C ILE A 39 -8.82 5.67 -6.95
N LEU A 40 -8.72 5.32 -8.25
CA LEU A 40 -7.67 4.44 -8.75
C LEU A 40 -6.27 5.04 -8.55
N ALA A 41 -6.12 6.36 -8.70
CA ALA A 41 -4.87 7.05 -8.42
C ALA A 41 -4.48 6.98 -6.93
N ALA A 42 -5.45 7.12 -6.01
CA ALA A 42 -5.23 6.97 -4.57
C ALA A 42 -4.81 5.55 -4.20
N ILE A 43 -5.49 4.54 -4.76
CA ILE A 43 -5.13 3.11 -4.60
C ILE A 43 -3.69 2.87 -5.09
N ALA A 44 -3.30 3.40 -6.24
CA ALA A 44 -1.95 3.24 -6.77
C ALA A 44 -0.88 3.83 -5.84
N VAL A 45 -1.15 4.95 -5.17
CA VAL A 45 -0.25 5.54 -4.18
C VAL A 45 -0.17 4.70 -2.91
N LEU A 46 -1.30 4.21 -2.41
CA LEU A 46 -1.33 3.30 -1.26
C LEU A 46 -0.60 1.98 -1.54
N ASN A 47 -0.72 1.44 -2.76
CA ASN A 47 0.03 0.26 -3.19
C ASN A 47 1.54 0.51 -3.18
N LYS A 48 2.02 1.72 -3.54
CA LYS A 48 3.44 2.07 -3.39
C LYS A 48 3.89 2.06 -1.93
N ALA A 49 3.06 2.58 -1.02
CA ALA A 49 3.35 2.54 0.43
C ALA A 49 3.42 1.09 0.94
N ASN A 50 2.46 0.26 0.57
CA ASN A 50 2.40 -1.14 0.97
C ASN A 50 3.59 -1.94 0.42
N ASN A 51 3.96 -1.73 -0.85
CA ASN A 51 5.10 -2.39 -1.47
C ASN A 51 6.42 -2.05 -0.77
N GLU A 52 6.61 -0.81 -0.32
CA GLU A 52 7.78 -0.42 0.47
C GLU A 52 7.88 -1.23 1.77
N ILE A 53 6.75 -1.39 2.47
CA ILE A 53 6.66 -2.15 3.72
C ILE A 53 6.96 -3.63 3.49
N ILE A 54 6.31 -4.25 2.49
CA ILE A 54 6.48 -5.67 2.17
C ILE A 54 7.92 -5.94 1.73
N THR A 55 8.49 -5.11 0.84
CA THR A 55 9.86 -5.29 0.35
C THR A 55 10.86 -5.25 1.50
N ALA A 56 10.70 -4.30 2.43
CA ALA A 56 11.56 -4.22 3.61
C ALA A 56 11.37 -5.43 4.55
N HIS A 57 10.14 -5.93 4.68
CA HIS A 57 9.86 -7.14 5.47
C HIS A 57 10.53 -8.38 4.86
N ILE A 58 10.43 -8.58 3.53
CA ILE A 58 11.13 -9.66 2.82
C ILE A 58 12.65 -9.55 3.03
N GLY A 59 13.21 -8.37 2.78
CA GLY A 59 14.67 -8.16 2.81
C GLY A 59 15.32 -8.36 4.19
N HIS A 60 14.54 -8.23 5.27
CA HIS A 60 15.06 -8.32 6.63
C HIS A 60 14.57 -9.57 7.39
N CYS A 61 13.26 -9.83 7.38
CA CYS A 61 12.66 -10.89 8.19
C CYS A 61 12.84 -12.28 7.59
N ILE A 62 12.97 -12.39 6.25
CA ILE A 62 13.18 -13.68 5.57
C ILE A 62 14.65 -14.00 5.36
N LYS A 63 15.49 -12.97 5.16
CA LYS A 63 16.91 -13.13 4.80
C LYS A 63 17.70 -14.05 5.75
N ASN A 64 17.32 -14.11 7.03
CA ASN A 64 17.97 -14.95 8.04
C ASN A 64 17.11 -16.12 8.52
N ALA A 65 15.86 -16.26 8.05
CA ALA A 65 14.96 -17.32 8.46
C ALA A 65 15.35 -18.66 7.80
N LYS A 66 15.16 -19.77 8.51
CA LYS A 66 15.48 -21.13 8.03
C LYS A 66 14.43 -22.14 8.45
N GLY A 67 14.30 -23.23 7.69
CA GLY A 67 13.37 -24.33 7.99
C GLY A 67 11.93 -23.82 8.15
N GLU A 68 11.21 -24.33 9.16
CA GLU A 68 9.81 -23.96 9.41
C GLU A 68 9.59 -22.45 9.60
N GLU A 69 10.56 -21.71 10.11
CA GLU A 69 10.43 -20.26 10.28
C GLU A 69 10.36 -19.54 8.93
N PHE A 70 11.13 -20.00 7.96
CA PHE A 70 11.09 -19.49 6.59
C PHE A 70 9.73 -19.77 5.96
N ASP A 71 9.24 -21.01 6.07
CA ASP A 71 7.97 -21.43 5.48
C ASP A 71 6.79 -20.62 6.05
N ARG A 72 6.76 -20.43 7.38
CA ARG A 72 5.73 -19.60 8.05
C ARG A 72 5.75 -18.14 7.58
N LYS A 73 6.94 -17.53 7.48
CA LYS A 73 7.08 -16.14 7.01
C LYS A 73 6.72 -16.00 5.54
N MET A 74 7.06 -16.97 4.70
CA MET A 74 6.63 -17.00 3.30
C MET A 74 5.12 -17.12 3.16
N GLU A 75 4.48 -17.92 4.02
CA GLU A 75 3.01 -18.05 4.04
C GLU A 75 2.33 -16.73 4.45
N GLU A 76 2.87 -16.03 5.45
CA GLU A 76 2.40 -14.69 5.85
C GLU A 76 2.43 -13.70 4.67
N ILE A 77 3.53 -13.66 3.92
CA ILE A 77 3.67 -12.77 2.77
C ILE A 77 2.73 -13.19 1.63
N SER A 78 2.59 -14.49 1.37
CA SER A 78 1.64 -14.98 0.36
C SER A 78 0.21 -14.55 0.67
N ARG A 79 -0.20 -14.62 1.96
CA ARG A 79 -1.52 -14.15 2.40
C ARG A 79 -1.69 -12.64 2.22
N LEU A 80 -0.64 -11.84 2.46
CA LEU A 80 -0.68 -10.40 2.23
C LEU A 80 -0.80 -10.06 0.75
N LEU A 81 0.00 -10.68 -0.12
CA LEU A 81 -0.02 -10.42 -1.56
C LEU A 81 -1.37 -10.75 -2.20
N LYS A 82 -2.03 -11.84 -1.77
CA LYS A 82 -3.37 -12.21 -2.23
C LYS A 82 -4.48 -11.20 -1.91
N ARG A 83 -4.26 -10.26 -0.98
CA ARG A 83 -5.26 -9.22 -0.62
C ARG A 83 -5.13 -7.96 -1.47
N THR A 84 -4.02 -7.85 -2.19
CA THR A 84 -3.64 -6.67 -2.99
C THR A 84 -3.68 -6.92 -4.50
N LEU A 85 -3.86 -8.17 -4.91
CA LEU A 85 -4.15 -8.63 -6.28
C LEU A 85 -5.65 -8.87 -6.43
#